data_AF-A0A414JBI6-F1
#
_entry.id   AF-A0A414JBI6-F1
#
_cell.length_a   1.000
_cell.length_b   1.000
_cell.length_c   1.000
_cell.angle_alpha   90.00
_cell.angle_beta   90.00
_cell.angle_gamma   90.00
#
_symmetry.space_group_name_H-M   'P 1'
#
loop_
_entity.id
_entity.type
_entity.pdbx_description
1 polymer ?
#
loop_
_entity_poly.entity_id
_entity_poly.type
_entity_poly.pdbx_seq_one_letter_code
_entity_poly.pdbx_strand_id
1 'polypeptide(L)'
;MRKEYAKMSEKNTNDKKNGEMKKKRYNPEQKCEDLIRKLREQCGSHNISYYALAKEADVSTSTLHALMAGKTKPYMYTVYKLCNALDISIMDLLDDEDMPENTTELNTKEREIISTYRKYSRSKKEMLGTYMKMLEQFEEI
;
A
#
# COMPACT_ATOMS: atom_id res chain seq x y z
N MET A 1 2.05 58.76 37.27
CA MET A 1 1.68 58.52 38.68
C MET A 1 1.10 57.11 38.77
N ARG A 2 1.96 56.08 38.81
CA ARG A 2 2.50 55.40 40.02
C ARG A 2 1.43 54.62 40.79
N LYS A 3 1.55 53.29 40.72
CA LYS A 3 1.54 52.25 41.78
C LYS A 3 1.61 50.90 41.04
N GLU A 4 2.80 50.36 40.72
CA GLU A 4 3.62 49.47 41.59
C GLU A 4 2.86 48.80 42.73
N TYR A 5 2.89 47.46 42.77
CA TYR A 5 3.19 46.54 43.90
C TYR A 5 2.89 45.11 43.39
N ALA A 6 3.85 44.36 42.83
CA ALA A 6 4.94 43.61 43.48
C ALA A 6 4.57 42.14 43.81
N LYS A 7 5.25 41.22 43.10
CA LYS A 7 5.81 39.88 43.46
C LYS A 7 5.74 38.96 42.24
N MET A 8 6.82 38.73 41.48
CA MET A 8 7.97 37.85 41.76
C MET A 8 7.58 36.46 42.29
N SER A 9 7.61 35.46 41.39
CA SER A 9 8.25 34.13 41.56
C SER A 9 8.01 33.36 40.26
N GLU A 10 9.00 33.28 39.37
CA GLU A 10 9.90 32.13 39.25
C GLU A 10 9.19 30.77 39.00
N LYS A 11 9.51 30.22 37.83
CA LYS A 11 9.62 28.79 37.48
C LYS A 11 8.44 27.85 37.81
N ASN A 12 7.90 27.23 36.77
CA ASN A 12 8.10 25.77 36.68
C ASN A 12 8.12 25.26 35.23
N THR A 13 9.33 24.90 34.83
CA THR A 13 9.68 23.75 33.98
C THR A 13 8.84 22.51 34.31
N ASN A 14 8.62 21.68 33.28
CA ASN A 14 8.05 20.34 33.31
C ASN A 14 6.55 20.23 33.59
N ASP A 15 5.78 20.02 32.52
CA ASP A 15 4.99 18.78 32.49
C ASP A 15 5.50 17.91 31.34
N LYS A 16 6.36 16.97 31.72
CA LYS A 16 6.79 15.85 30.88
C LYS A 16 5.58 14.96 30.64
N LYS A 17 5.37 14.63 29.36
CA LYS A 17 4.94 13.31 28.85
C LYS A 17 3.96 12.51 29.73
N ASN A 18 2.72 12.37 29.28
CA ASN A 18 2.04 11.08 29.26
C ASN A 18 0.79 11.06 28.39
N GLY A 19 0.59 9.95 27.67
CA GLY A 19 -0.65 9.36 27.10
C GLY A 19 -1.68 10.29 26.46
N GLU A 20 -2.16 10.08 25.24
CA GLU A 20 -2.44 8.86 24.52
C GLU A 20 -2.41 9.24 23.02
N MET A 21 -1.82 8.42 22.15
CA MET A 21 -2.18 8.46 20.74
C MET A 21 -3.66 8.04 20.67
N LYS A 22 -4.59 9.00 20.75
CA LYS A 22 -6.00 8.74 20.44
C LYS A 22 -6.01 8.20 19.02
N LYS A 23 -6.18 6.87 18.86
CA LYS A 23 -6.38 6.24 17.55
C LYS A 23 -7.48 7.04 16.85
N LYS A 24 -7.08 7.80 15.81
CA LYS A 24 -8.02 8.55 14.98
C LYS A 24 -9.02 7.52 14.46
N ARG A 25 -10.32 7.84 14.59
CA ARG A 25 -11.39 6.93 14.16
C ARG A 25 -11.17 6.53 12.70
N TYR A 26 -11.44 5.27 12.37
CA TYR A 26 -11.30 4.76 11.00
C TYR A 26 -12.12 5.62 10.04
N ASN A 27 -11.47 6.10 8.97
CA ASN A 27 -12.09 6.92 7.93
C ASN A 27 -12.23 6.07 6.64
N PRO A 28 -13.41 5.49 6.38
CA PRO A 28 -13.63 4.66 5.20
C PRO A 28 -13.56 5.45 3.90
N GLU A 29 -13.89 6.74 3.90
CA GLU A 29 -13.77 7.61 2.72
C GLU A 29 -12.32 7.76 2.30
N GLN A 30 -11.44 8.15 3.24
CA GLN A 30 -10.00 8.28 2.97
C GLN A 30 -9.41 6.95 2.46
N LYS A 31 -9.78 5.84 3.10
CA LYS A 31 -9.26 4.52 2.70
C LYS A 31 -9.70 4.11 1.31
N CYS A 32 -10.92 4.50 0.89
CA CYS A 32 -11.36 4.28 -0.47
C CYS A 32 -10.58 5.15 -1.48
N GLU A 33 -10.28 6.40 -1.12
CA GLU A 33 -9.47 7.30 -1.96
C GLU A 33 -8.04 6.79 -2.12
N ASP A 34 -7.41 6.33 -1.03
CA ASP A 34 -6.06 5.76 -1.05
C ASP A 34 -5.99 4.50 -1.92
N LEU A 35 -7.00 3.62 -1.80
CA LEU A 35 -7.14 2.43 -2.64
C LEU A 35 -7.24 2.79 -4.11
N ILE A 36 -8.10 3.75 -4.47
CA ILE A 36 -8.26 4.19 -5.86
C ILE A 36 -6.95 4.80 -6.38
N ARG A 37 -6.29 5.64 -5.59
CA ARG A 37 -4.98 6.22 -5.94
C ARG A 37 -3.98 5.13 -6.29
N LYS A 38 -3.81 4.14 -5.42
CA LYS A 38 -2.88 3.03 -5.66
C LYS A 38 -3.24 2.19 -6.87
N LEU A 39 -4.52 1.92 -7.12
CA LEU A 39 -4.93 1.23 -8.36
C LEU A 39 -4.48 1.99 -9.61
N ARG A 40 -4.57 3.33 -9.60
CA ARG A 40 -4.08 4.16 -10.72
C ARG A 40 -2.56 4.06 -10.87
N GLU A 41 -1.81 4.10 -9.77
CA GLU A 41 -0.35 3.98 -9.76
C GLU A 41 0.12 2.63 -10.29
N GLN A 42 -0.55 1.53 -9.90
CA GLN A 42 -0.26 0.20 -10.42
C GLN A 42 -0.53 0.10 -11.93
N CYS A 43 -1.66 0.65 -12.40
CA CYS A 43 -1.94 0.71 -13.83
C CYS A 43 -0.85 1.48 -14.60
N GLY A 44 -0.44 2.64 -14.08
CA GLY A 44 0.61 3.47 -14.69
C GLY A 44 1.98 2.78 -14.71
N SER A 45 2.37 2.16 -13.60
CA SER A 45 3.67 1.51 -13.45
C SER A 45 3.82 0.26 -14.32
N HIS A 46 2.73 -0.47 -14.55
CA HIS A 46 2.70 -1.67 -15.39
C HIS A 46 2.24 -1.41 -16.84
N ASN A 47 1.98 -0.15 -17.21
CA ASN A 47 1.44 0.26 -18.51
C ASN A 47 0.15 -0.50 -18.91
N ILE A 48 -0.72 -0.74 -17.92
CA ILE A 48 -2.00 -1.45 -18.08
C ILE A 48 -3.10 -0.41 -18.28
N SER A 49 -3.86 -0.52 -19.37
CA SER A 49 -5.05 0.32 -19.57
C SER A 49 -6.20 -0.12 -18.67
N TYR A 50 -7.09 0.82 -18.30
CA TYR A 50 -8.30 0.46 -17.55
C TYR A 50 -9.17 -0.54 -18.30
N TYR A 51 -9.23 -0.48 -19.63
CA TYR A 51 -9.92 -1.48 -20.42
C TYR A 51 -9.36 -2.89 -20.18
N ALA A 52 -8.03 -3.05 -20.26
CA ALA A 52 -7.36 -4.34 -20.04
C ALA A 52 -7.58 -4.84 -18.60
N LEU A 53 -7.45 -3.94 -17.61
CA LEU A 53 -7.70 -4.26 -16.21
C LEU A 53 -9.16 -4.71 -15.99
N ALA A 54 -10.14 -3.99 -16.54
CA ALA A 54 -11.54 -4.33 -16.40
C ALA A 54 -11.84 -5.72 -16.98
N LYS A 55 -11.27 -6.01 -18.16
CA LYS A 55 -11.41 -7.29 -18.83
C LYS A 55 -10.81 -8.44 -18.01
N GLU A 56 -9.57 -8.30 -17.56
CA GLU A 56 -8.89 -9.33 -16.76
C GLU A 56 -9.54 -9.53 -15.39
N ALA A 57 -10.00 -8.45 -14.77
CA ALA A 57 -10.71 -8.47 -13.50
C ALA A 57 -12.18 -8.88 -13.66
N ASP A 58 -12.69 -9.20 -14.85
CA ASP A 58 -14.10 -9.55 -15.08
C ASP A 58 -15.08 -8.52 -14.46
N VAL A 59 -14.81 -7.24 -14.70
CA VAL A 59 -15.70 -6.13 -14.35
C VAL A 59 -16.01 -5.31 -15.58
N SER A 60 -17.17 -4.65 -15.60
CA SER A 60 -17.48 -3.78 -16.74
C SER A 60 -16.53 -2.58 -16.80
N THR A 61 -16.21 -2.13 -18.01
CA THR A 61 -15.35 -0.96 -18.22
C THR A 61 -15.95 0.29 -17.59
N SER A 62 -17.27 0.46 -17.68
CA SER A 62 -17.99 1.58 -17.06
C SER A 62 -17.91 1.53 -15.53
N THR A 63 -18.01 0.34 -14.92
CA THR A 63 -17.81 0.13 -13.48
C THR A 63 -16.40 0.55 -13.08
N LEU A 64 -15.38 0.09 -13.80
CA LEU A 64 -14.00 0.45 -13.48
C LEU A 64 -13.75 1.96 -13.65
N HIS A 65 -14.28 2.59 -14.71
CA HIS A 65 -14.14 4.03 -14.89
C HIS A 65 -14.87 4.84 -13.80
N ALA A 66 -16.06 4.42 -13.38
CA ALA A 66 -16.80 5.05 -12.28
C ALA A 66 -16.03 4.92 -10.96
N LEU A 67 -15.44 3.75 -10.68
CA LEU A 67 -14.57 3.50 -9.54
C LEU A 67 -13.32 4.38 -9.59
N MET A 68 -12.60 4.38 -10.72
CA MET A 68 -11.39 5.17 -10.92
C MET A 68 -11.66 6.67 -10.87
N ALA A 69 -12.89 7.14 -11.12
CA ALA A 69 -13.30 8.52 -10.96
C ALA A 69 -13.78 8.87 -9.54
N GLY A 70 -13.79 7.90 -8.61
CA GLY A 70 -14.29 8.08 -7.24
C GLY A 70 -15.81 8.19 -7.13
N LYS A 71 -16.56 7.88 -8.20
CA LYS A 71 -18.03 7.98 -8.20
C LYS A 71 -18.71 6.86 -7.44
N THR A 72 -18.04 5.72 -7.32
CA THR A 72 -18.55 4.51 -6.66
C THR A 72 -17.49 3.94 -5.72
N LYS A 73 -17.91 3.43 -4.56
CA LYS A 73 -17.05 2.68 -3.64
C LYS A 73 -17.03 1.20 -4.03
N PRO A 74 -15.86 0.53 -4.09
CA PRO A 74 -15.80 -0.88 -4.45
C PRO A 74 -16.24 -1.76 -3.28
N TYR A 75 -16.88 -2.89 -3.59
CA TYR A 75 -17.02 -3.97 -2.62
C TYR A 75 -15.68 -4.72 -2.49
N MET A 76 -15.42 -5.33 -1.32
CA MET A 76 -14.19 -6.11 -1.11
C MET A 76 -13.96 -7.18 -2.18
N TYR A 77 -15.03 -7.84 -2.64
CA TYR A 77 -14.94 -8.80 -3.73
C TYR A 77 -14.41 -8.19 -5.05
N THR A 78 -14.86 -6.97 -5.39
CA THR A 78 -14.35 -6.23 -6.54
C THR A 78 -12.88 -5.89 -6.37
N VAL A 79 -12.46 -5.52 -5.15
CA VAL A 79 -11.06 -5.23 -4.85
C VAL A 79 -10.20 -6.48 -5.07
N TYR A 80 -10.63 -7.66 -4.60
CA TYR A 80 -9.89 -8.91 -4.83
C TYR A 80 -9.76 -9.26 -6.32
N LYS A 81 -10.82 -9.05 -7.11
CA LYS A 81 -10.75 -9.25 -8.57
C LYS A 81 -9.72 -8.33 -9.22
N LEU A 82 -9.63 -7.07 -8.78
CA LEU A 82 -8.63 -6.11 -9.27
C LEU A 82 -7.21 -6.47 -8.84
N CYS A 83 -7.01 -6.93 -7.59
CA CYS A 83 -5.72 -7.43 -7.11
C CYS A 83 -5.22 -8.60 -7.97
N ASN A 84 -6.09 -9.59 -8.24
CA ASN A 84 -5.74 -10.73 -9.08
C ASN A 84 -5.35 -10.31 -10.50
N ALA A 85 -6.10 -9.37 -11.09
CA ALA A 85 -5.81 -8.86 -12.44
C ALA A 85 -4.52 -8.05 -12.52
N LEU A 86 -4.10 -7.42 -11.41
CA LEU A 86 -2.84 -6.67 -11.30
C LEU A 86 -1.67 -7.54 -10.81
N ASP A 87 -1.91 -8.79 -10.42
CA ASP A 87 -0.91 -9.68 -9.83
C ASP A 87 -0.22 -9.06 -8.58
N ILE A 88 -1.02 -8.49 -7.69
CA ILE A 88 -0.61 -7.91 -6.40
C ILE A 88 -1.47 -8.44 -5.25
N SER A 89 -0.95 -8.42 -4.03
CA SER A 89 -1.75 -8.78 -2.85
C SER A 89 -2.64 -7.62 -2.39
N ILE A 90 -3.70 -7.94 -1.62
CA ILE A 90 -4.52 -6.92 -0.97
C ILE A 90 -3.72 -6.10 0.06
N MET A 91 -2.68 -6.69 0.66
CA MET A 91 -1.79 -5.99 1.59
C MET A 91 -1.00 -4.92 0.84
N ASP A 92 -0.40 -5.26 -0.31
CA ASP A 92 0.31 -4.28 -1.14
C ASP A 92 -0.63 -3.13 -1.58
N LEU A 93 -1.89 -3.46 -1.89
CA LEU A 93 -2.90 -2.47 -2.25
C LEU A 93 -3.36 -1.60 -1.05
N LEU A 94 -3.36 -2.11 0.17
CA LEU A 94 -3.85 -1.40 1.36
C LEU A 94 -2.74 -0.81 2.25
N ASP A 95 -1.47 -1.12 1.98
CA ASP A 95 -0.34 -0.72 2.83
C ASP A 95 -0.21 0.81 2.92
N ASP A 96 -0.30 1.37 4.12
CA ASP A 96 0.16 2.75 4.30
C ASP A 96 1.69 2.71 4.36
N GLU A 97 2.38 3.59 3.64
CA GLU A 97 3.84 3.77 3.77
C GLU A 97 4.27 4.07 5.22
N ASP A 98 3.31 4.40 6.10
CA ASP A 98 3.48 4.66 7.54
C ASP A 98 3.33 3.42 8.44
N MET A 99 3.01 2.23 7.91
CA MET A 99 3.03 1.01 8.72
C MET A 99 4.47 0.54 8.91
N PRO A 100 4.98 0.43 10.16
CA PRO A 100 6.30 -0.13 10.40
C PRO A 100 6.32 -1.54 9.81
N GLU A 101 7.27 -1.74 8.90
CA GLU A 101 7.52 -2.94 8.12
C GLU A 101 7.56 -4.16 9.06
N ASN A 102 6.41 -4.80 9.28
CA ASN A 102 6.33 -6.08 9.98
C ASN A 102 6.74 -7.17 8.99
N THR A 103 8.01 -7.18 8.62
CA THR A 103 8.61 -8.33 7.94
C THR A 103 9.91 -8.66 8.66
N THR A 104 10.01 -9.89 9.11
CA THR A 104 11.28 -10.62 9.27
C THR A 104 12.33 -10.02 8.35
N GLU A 105 13.38 -9.43 8.92
CA GLU A 105 14.36 -8.62 8.20
C GLU A 105 14.92 -9.39 7.01
N LEU A 106 14.40 -9.09 5.81
CA LEU A 106 14.93 -9.63 4.56
C LEU A 106 16.37 -9.15 4.42
N ASN A 107 17.31 -10.02 4.05
CA ASN A 107 18.66 -9.56 3.76
C ASN A 107 18.69 -8.72 2.45
N THR A 108 19.80 -8.03 2.19
CA THR A 108 19.94 -7.14 1.04
C THR A 108 19.63 -7.83 -0.30
N LYS A 109 20.05 -9.10 -0.46
CA LYS A 109 19.81 -9.87 -1.69
C LYS A 109 18.35 -10.25 -1.85
N GLU A 110 17.70 -10.66 -0.76
CA GLU A 110 16.27 -10.98 -0.77
C GLU A 110 15.44 -9.75 -1.17
N ARG A 111 15.76 -8.58 -0.60
CA ARG A 111 15.12 -7.31 -1.00
C ARG A 111 15.35 -6.98 -2.47
N GLU A 112 16.58 -7.16 -2.97
CA GLU A 112 16.90 -6.92 -4.38
C GLU A 112 16.09 -7.84 -5.30
N ILE A 113 16.04 -9.15 -4.99
CA ILE A 113 15.27 -10.14 -5.75
C ILE A 113 13.78 -9.77 -5.75
N ILE A 114 13.19 -9.51 -4.59
CA ILE A 114 11.77 -9.16 -4.46
C ILE A 114 11.46 -7.86 -5.21
N SER A 115 12.29 -6.83 -5.04
CA SER A 115 12.10 -5.53 -5.71
C SER A 115 12.17 -5.65 -7.24
N THR A 116 13.03 -6.55 -7.74
CA THR A 116 13.21 -6.80 -9.15
C THR A 116 12.04 -7.63 -9.71
N TYR A 117 11.65 -8.69 -9.00
CA TYR A 117 10.51 -9.54 -9.36
C TYR A 117 9.19 -8.76 -9.47
N ARG A 118 8.92 -7.85 -8.52
CA ARG A 118 7.71 -7.01 -8.52
C ARG A 118 7.58 -6.14 -9.76
N LYS A 119 8.70 -5.71 -10.36
CA LYS A 119 8.75 -4.86 -11.56
C LYS A 119 8.62 -5.64 -12.87
N TYR A 120 8.68 -6.97 -12.83
CA TYR A 120 8.65 -7.80 -14.03
C TYR A 120 7.26 -7.88 -14.65
N SER A 121 7.24 -8.03 -15.98
CA SER A 121 6.02 -8.40 -16.71
C SER A 121 5.63 -9.83 -16.38
N ARG A 122 4.35 -10.18 -16.59
CA ARG A 122 3.81 -11.53 -16.32
C ARG A 122 4.67 -12.65 -16.92
N SER A 123 5.04 -12.53 -18.19
CA SER A 123 5.92 -13.49 -18.87
C SER A 123 7.30 -13.64 -18.21
N LYS A 124 7.91 -12.55 -17.71
CA LYS A 124 9.18 -12.60 -16.99
C LYS A 124 9.04 -13.26 -15.61
N LYS A 125 7.93 -13.01 -14.90
CA LYS A 125 7.62 -13.70 -13.64
C LYS A 125 7.43 -15.20 -13.85
N GLU A 126 6.73 -15.61 -14.91
CA GLU A 126 6.54 -17.02 -15.29
C GLU A 126 7.88 -17.71 -15.63
N MET A 127 8.76 -17.03 -16.37
CA MET A 127 10.11 -17.55 -16.64
C MET A 127 10.91 -17.73 -15.35
N LEU A 128 10.91 -16.73 -14.45
CA LEU A 128 11.60 -16.85 -13.16
C LEU A 128 11.06 -18.01 -12.33
N GLY A 129 9.74 -18.19 -12.28
CA GLY A 129 9.12 -19.33 -11.62
C GLY A 129 9.53 -20.67 -12.22
N THR A 130 9.74 -20.74 -13.54
CA THR A 130 10.28 -21.93 -14.21
C THR A 130 11.72 -22.20 -13.79
N TYR A 131 12.58 -21.18 -13.79
CA TYR A 131 13.96 -21.32 -13.33
C TYR A 131 14.05 -21.76 -11.86
N MET A 132 13.23 -21.19 -10.97
CA MET A 132 13.19 -21.59 -9.55
C MET A 132 12.82 -23.08 -9.40
N LYS A 133 11.80 -23.55 -10.12
CA LYS A 133 11.43 -24.98 -10.14
C LYS A 133 12.53 -25.88 -10.67
N MET A 134 13.27 -25.42 -11.68
CA MET A 134 14.42 -26.18 -12.19
C MET A 134 15.51 -26.28 -11.13
N LEU A 135 15.81 -25.18 -10.43
CA LEU A 135 16.81 -25.16 -9.37
C LEU A 135 16.43 -26.08 -8.19
N GLU A 136 15.15 -26.18 -7.84
CA GLU A 136 14.66 -27.11 -6.81
C GLU A 136 14.84 -28.59 -7.21
N GLN A 137 14.94 -28.90 -8.50
CA GLN A 137 15.13 -30.26 -9.01
C GLN A 137 16.61 -30.67 -9.10
N PHE A 138 17.55 -29.74 -8.92
CA PHE A 138 18.96 -30.06 -8.81
C PHE A 138 19.25 -30.48 -7.36
N GLU A 139 19.52 -31.76 -7.13
CA GLU A 139 20.23 -32.20 -5.93
C GLU A 139 21.69 -31.74 -6.05
N GLU A 140 22.19 -31.01 -5.05
CA GLU A 140 23.62 -30.70 -4.94
C GLU A 140 24.41 -32.02 -4.82
N ILE A 141 25.32 -32.28 -5.76
CA ILE A 141 26.25 -33.43 -5.74
C ILE A 141 27.34 -33.20 -4.70
#